data_AF-A0A812YUC8-F1
#
_entry.id   AF-A0A812YUC8-F1
#
_cell.length_a   1.000
_cell.length_b   1.000
_cell.length_c   1.000
_cell.angle_alpha   90.00
_cell.angle_beta   90.00
_cell.angle_gamma   90.00
#
_symmetry.space_group_name_H-M   'P 1'
#
loop_
_entity.id
_entity.type
_entity.pdbx_description
1 polymer ?
#
loop_
_entity_poly.entity_id
_entity_poly.type
_entity_poly.pdbx_seq_one_letter_code
_entity_poly.pdbx_strand_id
1 'polypeptide(L)'
;MSAMDTIMLQHSKLLIAVVVSLAALTGCMVELVKTQLINWVDRQPWRSRMIPLQRNMMHNFGYSKSTTADETVIVDCYCFVIAICSHHLVMSLALTPVVVLGWDSAGSVGQFLFYAGAVGDLAYSIYDSVQITLRTFFPVSFKCLGVQLPKKYFIVMVCLHHMLSMILRVPMILFYPTMRALHVLMWSLLVAGGTCYLLSCYKFSLDTQSSLRDFLRYKAIVLVQLLTMWFVRGYVWVSQALSAMMVFHGRGDLLFLGLALVGFVLMTLFNALMVFDSTKAAVKWLPKQLHKQSHGTNLAYQEKELKAKQHAEGLRRVQAAKVVLATQ
;
A
#
# COMPACT_ATOMS: atom_id res chain seq x y z
N MET A 1 16.07 9.36 -41.44
CA MET A 1 14.94 8.75 -40.71
C MET A 1 14.13 7.94 -41.70
N SER A 2 13.96 6.66 -41.43
CA SER A 2 13.09 5.78 -42.20
C SER A 2 11.62 6.14 -41.95
N ALA A 3 10.71 5.74 -42.84
CA ALA A 3 9.26 5.88 -42.60
C ALA A 3 8.83 5.18 -41.30
N MET A 4 9.52 4.10 -40.91
CA MET A 4 9.29 3.37 -39.67
C MET A 4 9.68 4.18 -38.43
N ASP A 5 10.76 4.96 -38.49
CA ASP A 5 11.18 5.84 -37.40
C ASP A 5 10.11 6.92 -37.14
N THR A 6 9.51 7.46 -38.20
CA THR A 6 8.46 8.48 -38.09
C THR A 6 7.17 7.92 -37.49
N ILE A 7 6.77 6.71 -37.90
CA ILE A 7 5.59 6.01 -37.35
C ILE A 7 5.80 5.69 -35.86
N MET A 8 6.96 5.15 -35.50
CA MET A 8 7.32 4.89 -34.10
C MET A 8 7.37 6.17 -33.25
N LEU A 9 7.86 7.28 -33.82
CA LEU A 9 7.88 8.58 -33.14
C LEU A 9 6.46 9.15 -32.93
N GLN A 10 5.54 8.97 -33.88
CA GLN A 10 4.15 9.40 -33.73
C GLN A 10 3.41 8.57 -32.69
N HIS A 11 3.58 7.24 -32.71
CA HIS A 11 2.95 6.35 -31.73
C HIS A 11 3.48 6.58 -30.31
N SER A 12 4.79 6.82 -30.15
CA SER A 12 5.36 7.13 -28.84
C SER A 12 4.85 8.45 -28.26
N LYS A 13 4.71 9.50 -29.08
CA LYS A 13 4.10 10.77 -28.63
C LYS A 13 2.66 10.58 -28.18
N LEU A 14 1.85 9.86 -28.95
CA LEU A 14 0.46 9.55 -28.59
C LEU A 14 0.39 8.73 -27.29
N LEU A 15 1.24 7.70 -27.16
CA LEU A 15 1.33 6.88 -25.95
C LEU A 15 1.67 7.72 -24.72
N ILE A 16 2.67 8.59 -24.82
CA ILE A 16 3.06 9.50 -23.73
C ILE A 16 1.87 10.39 -23.34
N ALA A 17 1.20 11.01 -24.32
CA ALA A 17 0.05 11.87 -24.07
C ALA A 17 -1.10 11.12 -23.37
N VAL A 18 -1.39 9.89 -23.81
CA VAL A 18 -2.40 9.02 -23.19
C VAL A 18 -2.02 8.66 -21.75
N VAL A 19 -0.77 8.22 -21.53
CA VAL A 19 -0.29 7.82 -20.20
C VAL A 19 -0.31 9.01 -19.23
N VAL A 20 0.13 10.19 -19.66
CA VAL A 20 0.11 11.41 -18.85
C VAL A 20 -1.33 11.83 -18.52
N SER A 21 -2.23 11.79 -19.51
CA SER A 21 -3.65 12.11 -19.30
C SER A 21 -4.30 11.14 -18.31
N LEU A 22 -4.03 9.85 -18.45
CA LEU A 22 -4.49 8.81 -17.53
C LEU A 22 -3.89 8.99 -16.14
N ALA A 23 -2.62 9.39 -16.02
CA ALA A 23 -1.99 9.67 -14.72
C ALA A 23 -2.69 10.84 -14.01
N ALA A 24 -3.00 11.91 -14.72
CA ALA A 24 -3.76 13.04 -14.18
C ALA A 24 -5.18 12.61 -13.74
N LEU A 25 -5.90 11.90 -14.60
CA LEU A 25 -7.23 11.38 -14.29
C LEU A 25 -7.22 10.43 -13.09
N THR A 26 -6.24 9.52 -13.04
CA THR A 26 -6.05 8.58 -11.92
C THR A 26 -5.77 9.32 -10.63
N GLY A 27 -4.90 10.34 -10.66
CA GLY A 27 -4.62 11.19 -9.50
C GLY A 27 -5.87 11.90 -8.99
N CYS A 28 -6.67 12.51 -9.88
CA CYS A 28 -7.95 13.12 -9.51
C CYS A 28 -8.89 12.10 -8.86
N MET A 29 -9.03 10.92 -9.44
CA MET A 29 -9.89 9.87 -8.88
C MET A 29 -9.41 9.38 -7.51
N VAL A 30 -8.10 9.20 -7.32
CA VAL A 30 -7.51 8.80 -6.03
C VAL A 30 -7.79 9.85 -4.96
N GLU A 31 -7.58 11.13 -5.26
CA GLU A 31 -7.86 12.22 -4.29
C GLU A 31 -9.35 12.31 -3.95
N LEU A 32 -10.24 12.20 -4.95
CA LEU A 32 -11.69 12.19 -4.71
C LEU A 32 -12.12 11.02 -3.83
N VAL A 33 -11.68 9.79 -4.14
CA VAL A 33 -11.99 8.60 -3.35
C VAL A 33 -11.42 8.72 -1.94
N LYS A 34 -10.19 9.22 -1.79
CA LYS A 34 -9.55 9.43 -0.49
C LYS A 34 -10.34 10.41 0.37
N THR A 35 -10.82 11.54 -0.17
CA THR A 35 -11.66 12.49 0.58
C THR A 35 -12.95 11.83 1.09
N GLN A 36 -13.60 11.01 0.26
CA GLN A 36 -14.79 10.28 0.70
C GLN A 36 -14.47 9.25 1.79
N LEU A 37 -13.33 8.56 1.67
CA LEU A 37 -12.86 7.61 2.68
C LEU A 37 -12.55 8.31 4.01
N ILE A 38 -11.90 9.47 4.01
CA ILE A 38 -11.61 10.25 5.23
C ILE A 38 -12.92 10.58 5.96
N ASN A 39 -13.89 11.16 5.24
CA ASN A 39 -15.21 11.49 5.79
C ASN A 39 -15.92 10.27 6.38
N TRP A 40 -15.77 9.11 5.75
CA TRP A 40 -16.33 7.86 6.25
C TRP A 40 -15.59 7.35 7.50
N VAL A 41 -14.25 7.32 7.48
CA VAL A 41 -13.38 6.86 8.58
C VAL A 41 -13.57 7.71 9.83
N ASP A 42 -13.73 9.02 9.69
CA ASP A 42 -13.90 9.93 10.81
C ASP A 42 -15.19 9.66 11.62
N ARG A 43 -16.18 9.00 11.01
CA ARG A 43 -17.44 8.61 11.66
C ARG A 43 -17.39 7.21 12.29
N GLN A 44 -16.26 6.50 12.16
CA GLN A 44 -16.20 5.10 12.58
C GLN A 44 -15.79 4.95 14.06
N PRO A 45 -16.49 4.08 14.83
CA PRO A 45 -16.18 3.88 16.24
C PRO A 45 -14.80 3.22 16.48
N TRP A 46 -14.24 2.58 15.45
CA TRP A 46 -12.93 1.92 15.52
C TRP A 46 -11.75 2.84 15.16
N ARG A 47 -12.00 4.10 14.77
CA ARG A 47 -10.96 5.07 14.36
C ARG A 47 -9.86 5.23 15.42
N SER A 48 -10.23 5.37 16.68
CA SER A 48 -9.30 5.56 17.80
C SER A 48 -8.34 4.37 17.99
N ARG A 49 -8.77 3.15 17.63
CA ARG A 49 -7.92 1.94 17.67
C ARG A 49 -6.95 1.86 16.48
N MET A 50 -7.38 2.33 15.31
CA MET A 50 -6.58 2.32 14.10
C MET A 50 -5.39 3.29 14.18
N ILE A 51 -5.60 4.50 14.72
CA ILE A 51 -4.59 5.57 14.79
C ILE A 51 -3.23 5.13 15.35
N PRO A 52 -3.14 4.51 16.55
CA PRO A 52 -1.84 4.11 17.08
C PRO A 52 -1.14 3.04 16.22
N LEU A 53 -1.90 2.15 15.56
CA LEU A 53 -1.35 1.12 14.69
C LEU A 53 -0.79 1.73 13.40
N GLN A 54 -1.55 2.63 12.76
CA GLN A 54 -1.13 3.35 11.58
C GLN A 54 0.08 4.26 11.88
N ARG A 55 0.07 4.98 13.02
CA ARG A 55 1.20 5.80 13.47
C ARG A 55 2.50 5.00 13.57
N ASN A 56 2.44 3.83 14.19
CA ASN A 56 3.60 2.94 14.30
C ASN A 56 4.10 2.50 12.92
N MET A 57 3.20 2.18 11.99
CA MET A 57 3.57 1.84 10.62
C MET A 57 4.24 3.04 9.91
N MET A 58 3.71 4.25 10.06
CA MET A 58 4.32 5.46 9.50
C MET A 58 5.72 5.69 10.08
N HIS A 59 5.94 5.48 11.37
CA HIS A 59 7.29 5.57 11.95
C HIS A 59 8.27 4.57 11.34
N ASN A 60 7.84 3.36 10.97
CA ASN A 60 8.70 2.40 10.28
C ASN A 60 9.16 2.91 8.90
N PHE A 61 8.36 3.76 8.26
CA PHE A 61 8.71 4.46 7.02
C PHE A 61 9.50 5.76 7.22
N GLY A 62 9.83 6.10 8.46
CA GLY A 62 10.68 7.25 8.81
C GLY A 62 9.94 8.56 9.03
N TYR A 63 8.60 8.53 9.19
CA TYR A 63 7.85 9.73 9.57
C TYR A 63 8.24 10.17 10.98
N SER A 64 8.43 11.48 11.16
CA SER A 64 8.81 12.06 12.46
C SER A 64 7.62 12.05 13.43
N LYS A 65 7.92 12.12 14.73
CA LYS A 65 6.90 12.27 15.78
C LYS A 65 6.07 13.54 15.62
N SER A 66 6.68 14.63 15.14
CA SER A 66 5.96 15.88 14.89
C SER A 66 4.96 15.75 13.74
N THR A 67 5.32 15.08 12.65
CA THR A 67 4.39 14.83 11.53
C THR A 67 3.21 13.97 11.95
N THR A 68 3.43 12.95 12.78
CA THR A 68 2.37 12.04 13.26
C THR A 68 1.68 12.51 14.55
N ALA A 69 1.98 13.71 15.04
CA ALA A 69 1.27 14.32 16.15
C ALA A 69 -0.14 14.74 15.72
N ASP A 70 -0.28 15.13 14.45
CA ASP A 70 -1.56 15.42 13.82
C ASP A 70 -2.25 14.13 13.35
N GLU A 71 -3.42 13.84 13.90
CA GLU A 71 -4.21 12.66 13.53
C GLU A 71 -4.76 12.73 12.10
N THR A 72 -4.96 13.93 11.54
CA THR A 72 -5.48 14.09 10.17
C THR A 72 -4.50 13.50 9.16
N VAL A 73 -3.20 13.66 9.39
CA VAL A 73 -2.13 13.08 8.56
C VAL A 73 -2.12 11.55 8.64
N ILE A 74 -2.43 10.99 9.81
CA ILE A 74 -2.52 9.54 10.01
C ILE A 74 -3.72 8.96 9.25
N VAL A 75 -4.88 9.63 9.37
CA VAL A 75 -6.10 9.22 8.67
C VAL A 75 -5.96 9.38 7.16
N ASP A 76 -5.36 10.47 6.67
CA ASP A 76 -5.04 10.68 5.25
C ASP A 76 -4.18 9.54 4.71
N CYS A 77 -3.09 9.19 5.40
CA CYS A 77 -2.21 8.09 5.02
C CYS A 77 -2.94 6.73 5.00
N TYR A 78 -3.78 6.46 6.01
CA TYR A 78 -4.59 5.24 6.06
C TYR A 78 -5.58 5.14 4.88
N CYS A 79 -6.29 6.23 4.58
CA CYS A 79 -7.25 6.29 3.48
C CYS A 79 -6.58 6.23 2.11
N PHE A 80 -5.40 6.82 1.97
CA PHE A 80 -4.58 6.73 0.77
C PHE A 80 -4.21 5.27 0.46
N VAL A 81 -3.76 4.51 1.47
CA VAL A 81 -3.48 3.07 1.30
C VAL A 81 -4.72 2.31 0.82
N ILE A 82 -5.90 2.58 1.39
CA ILE A 82 -7.15 1.94 0.94
C ILE A 82 -7.46 2.28 -0.52
N ALA A 83 -7.36 3.55 -0.91
CA ALA A 83 -7.64 4.00 -2.27
C ALA A 83 -6.73 3.31 -3.30
N ILE A 84 -5.42 3.27 -3.03
CA ILE A 84 -4.44 2.66 -3.92
C ILE A 84 -4.62 1.15 -4.04
N CYS A 85 -4.84 0.49 -2.90
CA CYS A 85 -4.98 -0.96 -2.89
C CYS A 85 -6.28 -1.39 -3.58
N SER A 86 -7.32 -0.55 -3.51
CA SER A 86 -8.54 -0.72 -4.30
C SER A 86 -8.26 -0.52 -5.80
N HIS A 87 -7.49 0.50 -6.19
CA HIS A 87 -7.05 0.71 -7.57
C HIS A 87 -6.30 -0.52 -8.13
N HIS A 88 -5.34 -1.06 -7.38
CA HIS A 88 -4.62 -2.27 -7.78
C HIS A 88 -5.56 -3.46 -8.01
N LEU A 89 -6.59 -3.65 -7.17
CA LEU A 89 -7.59 -4.69 -7.40
C LEU A 89 -8.38 -4.44 -8.68
N VAL A 90 -8.87 -3.22 -8.91
CA VAL A 90 -9.60 -2.87 -10.14
C VAL A 90 -8.74 -3.12 -11.37
N MET A 91 -7.47 -2.71 -11.35
CA MET A 91 -6.55 -2.96 -12.46
C MET A 91 -6.31 -4.46 -12.65
N SER A 92 -6.14 -5.23 -11.57
CA SER A 92 -5.97 -6.69 -11.65
C SER A 92 -7.19 -7.41 -12.23
N LEU A 93 -8.41 -6.92 -11.95
CA LEU A 93 -9.63 -7.45 -12.55
C LEU A 93 -9.60 -7.28 -14.08
N ALA A 94 -9.14 -6.13 -14.57
CA ALA A 94 -8.96 -5.90 -16.01
C ALA A 94 -7.90 -6.82 -16.64
N LEU A 95 -6.88 -7.23 -15.89
CA LEU A 95 -5.86 -8.20 -16.36
C LEU A 95 -6.35 -9.66 -16.38
N THR A 96 -7.44 -9.97 -15.66
CA THR A 96 -7.88 -11.35 -15.40
C THR A 96 -8.21 -12.17 -16.65
N PRO A 97 -8.90 -11.64 -17.68
CA PRO A 97 -9.24 -12.43 -18.88
C PRO A 97 -8.02 -13.06 -19.56
N VAL A 98 -6.94 -12.29 -19.74
CA VAL A 98 -5.71 -12.77 -20.39
C VAL A 98 -4.97 -13.79 -19.53
N VAL A 99 -4.99 -13.65 -18.20
CA VAL A 99 -4.35 -14.62 -17.29
C VAL A 99 -5.08 -15.96 -17.26
N VAL A 100 -6.42 -15.93 -17.29
CA VAL A 100 -7.26 -17.13 -17.21
C VAL A 100 -7.34 -17.84 -18.56
N LEU A 101 -7.57 -17.10 -19.64
CA LEU A 101 -7.84 -17.68 -20.96
C LEU A 101 -6.57 -17.80 -21.82
N GLY A 102 -5.52 -17.05 -21.51
CA GLY A 102 -4.37 -16.85 -22.39
C GLY A 102 -4.60 -15.72 -23.40
N TRP A 103 -3.54 -15.28 -24.06
CA TRP A 103 -3.57 -14.11 -24.94
C TRP A 103 -4.56 -14.24 -26.10
N ASP A 104 -4.48 -15.35 -26.85
CA ASP A 104 -5.28 -15.54 -28.05
C ASP A 104 -6.76 -15.81 -27.73
N SER A 105 -7.03 -16.67 -26.74
CA SER A 105 -8.40 -17.05 -26.35
C SER A 105 -9.16 -15.95 -25.61
N ALA A 106 -8.47 -14.96 -25.03
CA ALA A 106 -9.12 -13.81 -24.39
C ALA A 106 -9.83 -12.88 -25.39
N GLY A 107 -9.52 -13.01 -26.68
CA GLY A 107 -10.09 -12.17 -27.74
C GLY A 107 -9.67 -10.70 -27.64
N SER A 108 -10.17 -9.88 -28.57
CA SER A 108 -9.84 -8.46 -28.66
C SER A 108 -10.24 -7.68 -27.39
N VAL A 109 -11.38 -8.01 -26.78
CA VAL A 109 -11.86 -7.36 -25.55
C VAL A 109 -10.94 -7.69 -24.37
N GLY A 110 -10.55 -8.95 -24.18
CA GLY A 110 -9.66 -9.34 -23.10
C GLY A 110 -8.26 -8.74 -23.25
N GLN A 111 -7.73 -8.70 -24.47
CA GLN A 111 -6.45 -8.04 -24.78
C GLN A 111 -6.53 -6.53 -24.52
N PHE A 112 -7.62 -5.87 -24.92
CA PHE A 112 -7.85 -4.46 -24.61
C PHE A 112 -7.89 -4.20 -23.09
N LEU A 113 -8.64 -5.01 -22.34
CA LEU A 113 -8.69 -4.90 -20.88
C LEU A 113 -7.33 -5.12 -20.23
N PHE A 114 -6.51 -6.04 -20.75
CA PHE A 114 -5.14 -6.22 -20.30
C PHE A 114 -4.32 -4.94 -20.46
N TYR A 115 -4.33 -4.32 -21.64
CA TYR A 115 -3.64 -3.05 -21.87
C TYR A 115 -4.20 -1.93 -20.98
N ALA A 116 -5.53 -1.84 -20.84
CA ALA A 116 -6.17 -0.83 -19.99
C ALA A 116 -5.75 -0.97 -18.51
N GLY A 117 -5.77 -2.19 -17.96
CA GLY A 117 -5.32 -2.44 -16.59
C GLY A 117 -3.82 -2.18 -16.40
N ALA A 118 -3.02 -2.58 -17.38
CA ALA A 118 -1.57 -2.40 -17.37
C ALA A 118 -1.15 -0.93 -17.39
N VAL A 119 -1.78 -0.14 -18.27
CA VAL A 119 -1.56 1.30 -18.39
C VAL A 119 -2.19 2.06 -17.22
N GLY A 120 -3.33 1.63 -16.70
CA GLY A 120 -3.95 2.24 -15.53
C GLY A 120 -3.10 2.09 -14.26
N ASP A 121 -2.42 0.96 -14.07
CA ASP A 121 -1.47 0.81 -12.97
C ASP A 121 -0.20 1.65 -13.18
N LEU A 122 0.29 1.76 -14.42
CA LEU A 122 1.39 2.65 -14.78
C LEU A 122 1.06 4.12 -14.52
N ALA A 123 -0.15 4.55 -14.91
CA ALA A 123 -0.66 5.89 -14.68
C ALA A 123 -0.66 6.26 -13.19
N TYR A 124 -1.08 5.32 -12.34
CA TYR A 124 -0.97 5.48 -10.88
C TYR A 124 0.48 5.63 -10.42
N SER A 125 1.39 4.74 -10.85
CA SER A 125 2.81 4.80 -10.46
C SER A 125 3.46 6.13 -10.85
N ILE A 126 3.08 6.72 -11.99
CA ILE A 126 3.56 8.04 -12.41
C ILE A 126 3.03 9.13 -11.49
N TYR A 127 1.72 9.18 -11.26
CA TYR A 127 1.09 10.15 -10.36
C TYR A 127 1.72 10.11 -8.96
N ASP A 128 1.81 8.92 -8.36
CA ASP A 128 2.35 8.74 -7.01
C ASP A 128 3.85 9.08 -6.97
N SER A 129 4.62 8.69 -7.98
CA SER A 129 6.05 9.05 -8.06
C SER A 129 6.25 10.57 -8.11
N VAL A 130 5.46 11.29 -8.91
CA VAL A 130 5.52 12.75 -8.98
C VAL A 130 5.12 13.36 -7.63
N GLN A 131 3.98 12.93 -7.06
CA GLN A 131 3.50 13.45 -5.78
C GLN A 131 4.52 13.23 -4.66
N ILE A 132 5.09 12.02 -4.54
CA ILE A 132 6.10 11.72 -3.52
C ILE A 132 7.38 12.53 -3.75
N THR A 133 7.84 12.66 -5.00
CA THR A 133 9.03 13.47 -5.34
C THR A 133 8.85 14.92 -4.88
N LEU A 134 7.73 15.54 -5.26
CA LEU A 134 7.42 16.93 -4.92
C LEU A 134 7.32 17.12 -3.40
N ARG A 135 6.63 16.23 -2.69
CA ARG A 135 6.49 16.29 -1.23
C ARG A 135 7.78 15.99 -0.47
N THR A 136 8.72 15.25 -1.06
CA THR A 136 9.99 14.91 -0.41
C THR A 136 11.00 16.04 -0.55
N PHE A 137 11.16 16.59 -1.75
CA PHE A 137 12.24 17.53 -2.09
C PHE A 137 11.80 18.99 -2.16
N PHE A 138 10.52 19.25 -2.41
CA PHE A 138 9.97 20.61 -2.56
C PHE A 138 8.74 20.87 -1.67
N PRO A 139 8.76 20.48 -0.37
CA PRO A 139 7.57 20.54 0.48
C PRO A 139 7.04 21.96 0.71
N VAL A 140 7.89 22.99 0.63
CA VAL A 140 7.48 24.40 0.81
C VAL A 140 6.69 24.91 -0.40
N SER A 141 7.08 24.51 -1.61
CA SER A 141 6.42 24.93 -2.86
C SER A 141 5.13 24.16 -3.12
N PHE A 142 5.04 22.91 -2.63
CA PHE A 142 3.91 22.01 -2.88
C PHE A 142 3.14 21.62 -1.61
N LYS A 143 2.93 22.58 -0.69
CA LYS A 143 2.18 22.35 0.56
C LYS A 143 0.76 21.82 0.33
N CYS A 144 0.14 22.17 -0.79
CA CYS A 144 -1.19 21.68 -1.16
C CYS A 144 -1.26 20.17 -1.39
N LEU A 145 -0.11 19.51 -1.66
CA LEU A 145 -0.04 18.06 -1.82
C LEU A 145 0.05 17.31 -0.49
N GLY A 146 0.11 18.02 0.65
CA GLY A 146 0.17 17.47 2.00
C GLY A 146 1.54 17.63 2.67
N VAL A 147 1.75 16.89 3.76
CA VAL A 147 2.97 16.98 4.57
C VAL A 147 4.22 16.49 3.84
N GLN A 148 5.40 16.97 4.26
CA GLN A 148 6.68 16.48 3.79
C GLN A 148 6.83 14.98 4.02
N LEU A 149 7.27 14.25 2.99
CA LEU A 149 7.51 12.81 3.09
C LEU A 149 8.97 12.49 3.46
N PRO A 150 9.22 11.42 4.24
CA PRO A 150 10.57 11.00 4.57
C PRO A 150 11.34 10.49 3.35
N LYS A 151 12.64 10.78 3.27
CA LYS A 151 13.53 10.25 2.22
C LYS A 151 13.54 8.71 2.17
N LYS A 152 13.42 8.05 3.32
CA LYS A 152 13.32 6.58 3.40
C LYS A 152 12.09 6.06 2.64
N TYR A 153 10.95 6.73 2.79
CA TYR A 153 9.73 6.39 2.06
C TYR A 153 9.91 6.60 0.55
N PHE A 154 10.53 7.71 0.14
CA PHE A 154 10.86 7.98 -1.27
C PHE A 154 11.73 6.87 -1.90
N ILE A 155 12.81 6.46 -1.22
CA ILE A 155 13.70 5.40 -1.75
C ILE A 155 12.93 4.09 -1.93
N VAL A 156 12.15 3.68 -0.94
CA VAL A 156 11.41 2.41 -0.99
C VAL A 156 10.32 2.44 -2.06
N MET A 157 9.51 3.50 -2.09
CA MET A 157 8.34 3.57 -2.96
C MET A 157 8.68 4.02 -4.38
N VAL A 158 9.46 5.09 -4.54
CA VAL A 158 9.76 5.62 -5.88
C VAL A 158 10.89 4.83 -6.53
N CYS A 159 12.05 4.75 -5.88
CA CYS A 159 13.23 4.15 -6.52
C CYS A 159 13.11 2.62 -6.65
N LEU A 160 12.74 1.94 -5.57
CA LEU A 160 12.76 0.47 -5.53
C LEU A 160 11.46 -0.18 -6.02
N HIS A 161 10.33 0.49 -5.90
CA HIS A 161 9.04 -0.06 -6.28
C HIS A 161 8.52 0.50 -7.61
N HIS A 162 8.21 1.79 -7.68
CA HIS A 162 7.56 2.40 -8.86
C HIS A 162 8.48 2.45 -10.07
N MET A 163 9.66 3.08 -9.96
CA MET A 163 10.59 3.21 -11.09
C MET A 163 10.99 1.85 -11.66
N LEU A 164 11.26 0.90 -10.77
CA LEU A 164 11.62 -0.46 -11.18
C LEU A 164 10.47 -1.16 -11.90
N SER A 165 9.25 -1.04 -11.38
CA SER A 165 8.05 -1.55 -12.03
C SER A 165 7.86 -0.94 -13.42
N MET A 166 8.01 0.38 -13.55
CA MET A 166 7.85 1.08 -14.84
C MET A 166 8.91 0.69 -15.86
N ILE A 167 10.19 0.67 -15.46
CA ILE A 167 11.33 0.33 -16.33
C ILE A 167 11.21 -1.10 -16.86
N LEU A 168 10.72 -2.04 -16.06
CA LEU A 168 10.54 -3.42 -16.50
C LEU A 168 9.26 -3.58 -17.32
N ARG A 169 8.16 -3.03 -16.83
CA ARG A 169 6.83 -3.33 -17.36
C ARG A 169 6.55 -2.65 -18.69
N VAL A 170 6.89 -1.37 -18.84
CA VAL A 170 6.63 -0.62 -20.08
C VAL A 170 7.21 -1.33 -21.30
N PRO A 171 8.52 -1.68 -21.34
CA PRO A 171 9.05 -2.37 -22.50
C PRO A 171 8.50 -3.79 -22.63
N MET A 172 8.22 -4.51 -21.54
CA MET A 172 7.60 -5.85 -21.66
C MET A 172 6.19 -5.80 -22.27
N ILE A 173 5.36 -4.80 -21.95
CA ILE A 173 4.04 -4.63 -22.57
C ILE A 173 4.15 -4.29 -24.06
N LEU A 174 5.13 -3.46 -24.43
CA LEU A 174 5.30 -3.01 -25.81
C LEU A 174 5.88 -4.11 -26.72
N PHE A 175 6.85 -4.87 -26.23
CA PHE A 175 7.63 -5.80 -27.05
C PHE A 175 7.26 -7.28 -26.81
N TYR A 176 6.70 -7.63 -25.66
CA TYR A 176 6.34 -9.01 -25.29
C TYR A 176 4.90 -9.11 -24.75
N PRO A 177 3.89 -8.53 -25.42
CA PRO A 177 2.53 -8.50 -24.90
C PRO A 177 1.91 -9.89 -24.75
N THR A 178 2.36 -10.89 -25.50
CA THR A 178 1.81 -12.25 -25.47
C THR A 178 2.46 -13.15 -24.42
N MET A 179 3.48 -12.66 -23.70
CA MET A 179 4.26 -13.47 -22.78
C MET A 179 3.48 -13.80 -21.50
N ARG A 180 3.14 -15.08 -21.32
CA ARG A 180 2.39 -15.55 -20.13
C ARG A 180 3.04 -15.14 -18.80
N ALA A 181 4.36 -15.16 -18.71
CA ALA A 181 5.09 -14.75 -17.50
C ALA A 181 4.79 -13.29 -17.10
N LEU A 182 4.67 -12.38 -18.08
CA LEU A 182 4.26 -10.99 -17.84
C LEU A 182 2.85 -10.93 -17.26
N HIS A 183 1.91 -11.65 -17.87
CA HIS A 183 0.49 -11.65 -17.46
C HIS A 183 0.34 -12.11 -16.01
N VAL A 184 0.96 -13.25 -15.69
CA VAL A 184 0.90 -13.85 -14.34
C VAL A 184 1.57 -12.94 -13.33
N LEU A 185 2.74 -12.37 -13.63
CA LEU A 185 3.44 -11.44 -12.72
C LEU A 185 2.60 -10.21 -12.42
N MET A 186 2.10 -9.52 -13.45
CA MET A 186 1.33 -8.29 -13.27
C MET A 186 0.08 -8.54 -12.44
N TRP A 187 -0.71 -9.55 -12.83
CA TRP A 187 -1.95 -9.86 -12.13
C TRP A 187 -1.70 -10.29 -10.69
N SER A 188 -0.80 -11.25 -10.46
CA SER A 188 -0.59 -11.80 -9.12
C SER A 188 -0.04 -10.77 -8.15
N LEU A 189 0.92 -9.94 -8.56
CA LEU A 189 1.50 -8.89 -7.70
C LEU A 189 0.47 -7.82 -7.34
N LEU A 190 -0.40 -7.43 -8.28
CA LEU A 190 -1.48 -6.47 -8.04
C LEU A 190 -2.55 -7.03 -7.10
N VAL A 191 -3.00 -8.27 -7.33
CA VAL A 191 -3.96 -8.94 -6.44
C VAL A 191 -3.37 -9.09 -5.04
N ALA A 192 -2.13 -9.57 -4.92
CA ALA A 192 -1.47 -9.76 -3.63
C ALA A 192 -1.27 -8.44 -2.88
N GLY A 193 -0.86 -7.37 -3.58
CA GLY A 193 -0.75 -6.04 -3.01
C GLY A 193 -2.11 -5.54 -2.52
N GLY A 194 -3.10 -5.48 -3.41
CA GLY A 194 -4.44 -4.99 -3.10
C GLY A 194 -5.09 -5.74 -1.92
N THR A 195 -5.13 -7.07 -1.99
CA THR A 195 -5.74 -7.90 -0.94
C THR A 195 -5.01 -7.80 0.39
N CYS A 196 -3.68 -7.96 0.43
CA CYS A 196 -2.93 -7.93 1.67
C CYS A 196 -3.04 -6.57 2.38
N TYR A 197 -2.91 -5.46 1.66
CA TYR A 197 -2.97 -4.14 2.29
C TYR A 197 -4.39 -3.74 2.71
N LEU A 198 -5.43 -4.07 1.94
CA LEU A 198 -6.82 -3.86 2.38
C LEU A 198 -7.14 -4.69 3.62
N LEU A 199 -6.69 -5.95 3.68
CA LEU A 199 -6.81 -6.76 4.88
C LEU A 199 -6.00 -6.17 6.05
N SER A 200 -4.84 -5.55 5.80
CA SER A 200 -4.09 -4.83 6.83
C SER A 200 -4.84 -3.62 7.37
N CYS A 201 -5.52 -2.86 6.51
CA CYS A 201 -6.38 -1.76 6.94
C CYS A 201 -7.54 -2.28 7.79
N TYR A 202 -8.26 -3.30 7.31
CA TYR A 202 -9.33 -3.93 8.09
C TYR A 202 -8.82 -4.47 9.44
N LYS A 203 -7.64 -5.10 9.46
CA LYS A 203 -6.96 -5.59 10.68
C LYS A 203 -6.77 -4.49 11.73
N PHE A 204 -6.60 -3.22 11.34
CA PHE A 204 -6.46 -2.10 12.28
C PHE A 204 -7.79 -1.65 12.92
N SER A 205 -8.94 -2.06 12.37
CA SER A 205 -10.26 -1.77 12.95
C SER A 205 -10.67 -2.74 14.07
N LEU A 206 -10.04 -3.91 14.13
CA LEU A 206 -10.41 -5.03 15.00
C LEU A 206 -10.06 -4.77 16.48
N ASP A 207 -10.94 -5.15 17.40
CA ASP A 207 -10.65 -5.14 18.84
C ASP A 207 -9.98 -6.45 19.28
N THR A 208 -8.65 -6.47 19.24
CA THR A 208 -7.84 -7.62 19.65
C THR A 208 -7.66 -7.77 21.16
N GLN A 209 -8.15 -6.82 21.97
CA GLN A 209 -7.98 -6.83 23.41
C GLN A 209 -9.21 -7.41 24.12
N SER A 210 -10.41 -7.00 23.69
CA SER A 210 -11.66 -7.37 24.37
C SER A 210 -12.45 -8.46 23.67
N SER A 211 -12.26 -8.64 22.35
CA SER A 211 -13.07 -9.57 21.54
C SER A 211 -12.25 -10.76 21.04
N LEU A 212 -12.59 -11.96 21.52
CA LEU A 212 -11.97 -13.20 21.04
C LEU A 212 -12.21 -13.40 19.54
N ARG A 213 -13.41 -13.05 19.04
CA ARG A 213 -13.75 -13.17 17.61
C ARG A 213 -12.83 -12.31 16.75
N ASP A 214 -12.61 -11.06 17.16
CA ASP A 214 -11.76 -10.13 16.41
C ASP A 214 -10.28 -10.49 16.54
N PHE A 215 -9.84 -11.05 17.67
CA PHE A 215 -8.51 -11.62 17.80
C PHE A 215 -8.26 -12.81 16.85
N LEU A 216 -9.23 -13.73 16.73
CA LEU A 216 -9.14 -14.84 15.77
C LEU A 216 -9.12 -14.35 14.32
N ARG A 217 -9.94 -13.35 13.98
CA ARG A 217 -9.92 -12.70 12.67
C ARG A 217 -8.58 -12.05 12.37
N TYR A 218 -7.99 -11.36 13.35
CA TYR A 218 -6.66 -10.77 13.23
C TYR A 218 -5.62 -11.85 12.88
N LYS A 219 -5.63 -12.99 13.58
CA LYS A 219 -4.72 -14.11 13.29
C LYS A 219 -4.95 -14.69 11.90
N ALA A 220 -6.20 -14.87 11.50
CA ALA A 220 -6.55 -15.34 10.16
C ALA A 220 -6.02 -14.40 9.07
N ILE A 221 -6.17 -13.08 9.25
CA ILE A 221 -5.61 -12.08 8.34
C ILE A 221 -4.09 -12.20 8.26
N VAL A 222 -3.40 -12.29 9.40
CA VAL A 222 -1.93 -12.44 9.43
C VAL A 222 -1.48 -13.72 8.71
N LEU A 223 -2.20 -14.83 8.88
CA LEU A 223 -1.92 -16.08 8.19
C LEU A 223 -2.14 -15.97 6.68
N VAL A 224 -3.27 -15.40 6.25
CA VAL A 224 -3.54 -15.16 4.82
C VAL A 224 -2.46 -14.27 4.21
N GLN A 225 -2.09 -13.17 4.87
CA GLN A 225 -1.03 -12.28 4.41
C GLN A 225 0.32 -13.01 4.29
N LEU A 226 0.68 -13.84 5.27
CA LEU A 226 1.90 -14.62 5.22
C LEU A 226 1.91 -15.56 4.00
N LEU A 227 0.85 -16.35 3.83
CA LEU A 227 0.74 -17.33 2.75
C LEU A 227 0.76 -16.62 1.38
N THR A 228 -0.01 -15.54 1.22
CA THR A 228 -0.04 -14.76 -0.01
C THR A 228 1.31 -14.14 -0.33
N MET A 229 2.02 -13.57 0.64
CA MET A 229 3.34 -12.96 0.40
C MET A 229 4.39 -14.01 0.03
N TRP A 230 4.47 -15.13 0.74
CA TRP A 230 5.38 -16.22 0.39
C TRP A 230 5.07 -16.83 -0.97
N PHE A 231 3.79 -17.06 -1.26
CA PHE A 231 3.37 -17.63 -2.54
C PHE A 231 3.64 -16.67 -3.69
N VAL A 232 3.16 -15.42 -3.61
CA VAL A 232 3.23 -14.49 -4.75
C VAL A 232 4.61 -13.85 -4.88
N ARG A 233 5.16 -13.28 -3.80
CA ARG A 233 6.43 -12.54 -3.84
C ARG A 233 7.66 -13.44 -3.70
N GLY A 234 7.50 -14.65 -3.16
CA GLY A 234 8.53 -15.68 -3.15
C GLY A 234 8.43 -16.56 -4.39
N TYR A 235 7.46 -17.46 -4.41
CA TYR A 235 7.38 -18.52 -5.42
C TYR A 235 7.00 -18.04 -6.82
N VAL A 236 5.88 -17.32 -6.98
CA VAL A 236 5.40 -16.86 -8.30
C VAL A 236 6.37 -15.85 -8.90
N TRP A 237 6.86 -14.89 -8.11
CA TRP A 237 7.86 -13.92 -8.56
C TRP A 237 9.10 -14.60 -9.16
N VAL A 238 9.74 -15.50 -8.41
CA VAL A 238 10.97 -16.15 -8.86
C VAL A 238 10.71 -17.01 -10.10
N SER A 239 9.69 -17.86 -10.07
CA SER A 239 9.40 -18.76 -11.19
C SER A 239 9.07 -18.02 -12.48
N GLN A 240 8.20 -17.00 -12.42
CA GLN A 240 7.79 -16.25 -13.62
C GLN A 240 8.88 -15.30 -14.12
N ALA A 241 9.66 -14.68 -13.22
CA ALA A 241 10.78 -13.83 -13.64
C ALA A 241 11.87 -14.65 -14.34
N LEU A 242 12.21 -15.83 -13.81
CA LEU A 242 13.12 -16.77 -14.49
C LEU A 242 12.56 -17.20 -15.86
N SER A 243 11.26 -17.50 -15.94
CA SER A 243 10.60 -17.83 -17.22
C SER A 243 10.71 -16.69 -18.23
N ALA A 244 10.51 -15.43 -17.83
CA ALA A 244 10.67 -14.28 -18.70
C ALA A 244 12.12 -14.12 -19.18
N MET A 245 13.11 -14.29 -18.30
CA MET A 245 14.53 -14.23 -18.67
C MET A 245 14.92 -15.34 -19.66
N MET A 246 14.38 -16.55 -19.50
CA MET A 246 14.59 -17.64 -20.46
C MET A 246 14.00 -17.32 -21.83
N VAL A 247 12.88 -16.61 -21.91
CA VAL A 247 12.32 -16.12 -23.19
C VAL A 247 13.26 -15.12 -23.85
N PHE A 248 13.79 -14.14 -23.10
CA PHE A 248 14.74 -13.16 -23.64
C PHE A 248 16.03 -13.83 -24.11
N HIS A 249 16.57 -14.76 -23.33
CA HIS A 249 17.74 -15.55 -23.70
C HIS A 249 17.49 -16.38 -24.97
N GLY A 250 16.37 -17.10 -25.03
CA GLY A 250 16.03 -17.94 -26.19
C GLY A 250 15.80 -17.17 -27.48
N ARG A 251 15.46 -15.87 -27.40
CA ARG A 251 15.33 -14.98 -28.56
C ARG A 251 16.61 -14.21 -28.92
N GLY A 252 17.66 -14.32 -28.12
CA GLY A 252 18.89 -13.54 -28.30
C GLY A 252 18.75 -12.05 -27.93
N ASP A 253 17.70 -11.68 -27.19
CA ASP A 253 17.40 -10.29 -26.81
C ASP A 253 18.25 -9.86 -25.59
N LEU A 254 19.57 -9.75 -25.79
CA LEU A 254 20.54 -9.54 -24.71
C LEU A 254 20.30 -8.24 -23.91
N LEU A 255 19.77 -7.20 -24.54
CA LEU A 255 19.41 -5.95 -23.85
C LEU A 255 18.28 -6.19 -22.83
N PHE A 256 17.22 -6.88 -23.25
CA PHE A 256 16.11 -7.23 -22.35
C PHE A 256 16.55 -8.16 -21.24
N LEU A 257 17.42 -9.13 -21.56
CA LEU A 257 18.00 -10.02 -20.56
C LEU A 257 18.81 -9.25 -19.51
N GLY A 258 19.66 -8.32 -19.94
CA GLY A 258 20.47 -7.49 -19.03
C GLY A 258 19.61 -6.60 -18.12
N LEU A 259 18.61 -5.92 -18.69
CA LEU A 259 17.66 -5.09 -17.92
C LEU A 259 16.82 -5.95 -16.97
N ALA A 260 16.37 -7.11 -17.41
CA ALA A 260 15.60 -8.05 -16.60
C ALA A 260 16.44 -8.61 -15.44
N LEU A 261 17.74 -8.86 -15.63
CA LEU A 261 18.63 -9.33 -14.57
C LEU A 261 18.80 -8.29 -13.47
N VAL A 262 19.08 -7.03 -13.84
CA VAL A 262 19.18 -5.92 -12.88
C VAL A 262 17.85 -5.73 -12.15
N GLY A 263 16.76 -5.72 -12.90
CA GLY A 263 15.40 -5.61 -12.37
C GLY A 263 15.04 -6.74 -11.41
N PHE A 264 15.43 -7.97 -11.77
CA PHE A 264 15.21 -9.16 -10.98
C PHE A 264 15.89 -9.07 -9.62
N VAL A 265 17.17 -8.68 -9.59
CA VAL A 265 17.93 -8.54 -8.34
C VAL A 265 17.28 -7.48 -7.44
N LEU A 266 17.04 -6.29 -7.96
CA LEU A 266 16.48 -5.18 -7.16
C LEU A 266 15.07 -5.47 -6.65
N MET A 267 14.20 -6.04 -7.49
CA MET A 267 12.82 -6.37 -7.09
C MET A 267 12.79 -7.59 -6.16
N THR A 268 13.74 -8.52 -6.28
CA THR A 268 13.91 -9.64 -5.33
C THR A 268 14.28 -9.12 -3.94
N LEU A 269 15.15 -8.12 -3.83
CA LEU A 269 15.45 -7.48 -2.54
C LEU A 269 14.19 -6.84 -1.93
N PHE A 270 13.43 -6.08 -2.72
CA PHE A 270 12.17 -5.50 -2.27
C PHE A 270 11.17 -6.58 -1.82
N ASN A 271 10.99 -7.64 -2.62
CA ASN A 271 10.11 -8.76 -2.29
C ASN A 271 10.55 -9.50 -1.03
N ALA A 272 11.85 -9.70 -0.82
CA ALA A 272 12.39 -10.31 0.39
C ALA A 272 12.07 -9.49 1.64
N LEU A 273 12.16 -8.15 1.56
CA LEU A 273 11.76 -7.27 2.67
C LEU A 273 10.28 -7.43 3.02
N MET A 274 9.40 -7.53 2.03
CA MET A 274 7.97 -7.74 2.24
C MET A 274 7.65 -9.11 2.85
N VAL A 275 8.30 -10.18 2.37
CA VAL A 275 8.17 -11.53 2.92
C VAL A 275 8.66 -11.56 4.37
N PHE A 276 9.79 -10.91 4.66
CA PHE A 276 10.34 -10.83 6.00
C PHE A 276 9.43 -10.07 6.98
N ASP A 277 8.86 -8.94 6.57
CA ASP A 277 7.91 -8.18 7.39
C ASP A 277 6.66 -9.00 7.72
N SER A 278 6.08 -9.68 6.72
CA SER A 278 4.92 -10.57 6.95
C SER A 278 5.27 -11.75 7.86
N THR A 279 6.46 -12.32 7.73
CA THR A 279 6.96 -13.41 8.59
C THR A 279 7.14 -12.95 10.03
N LYS A 280 7.73 -11.76 10.24
CA LYS A 280 7.85 -11.15 11.58
C LYS A 280 6.49 -10.92 12.22
N ALA A 281 5.51 -10.45 11.46
CA ALA A 281 4.14 -10.29 11.94
C ALA A 281 3.53 -11.63 12.35
N ALA A 282 3.70 -12.68 11.55
CA ALA A 282 3.21 -14.02 11.85
C ALA A 282 3.85 -14.62 13.11
N VAL A 283 5.18 -14.58 13.22
CA VAL A 283 5.92 -15.05 14.40
C VAL A 283 5.46 -14.33 15.66
N LYS A 284 5.18 -13.02 15.56
CA LYS A 284 4.69 -12.22 16.69
C LYS A 284 3.27 -12.59 17.11
N TRP A 285 2.36 -12.78 16.15
CA TRP A 285 0.92 -12.77 16.44
C TRP A 285 0.26 -14.15 16.46
N LEU A 286 0.76 -15.13 15.70
CA LEU A 286 0.18 -16.47 15.65
C LEU A 286 0.30 -17.24 16.98
N PRO A 287 1.46 -17.28 17.67
CA PRO A 287 1.59 -18.03 18.93
C PRO A 287 0.95 -17.28 20.11
N LYS A 288 0.70 -15.98 19.98
CA LYS A 288 0.15 -15.15 21.07
C LYS A 288 -1.22 -15.67 21.48
N GLN A 289 -1.41 -16.00 22.75
CA GLN A 289 -2.75 -16.31 23.28
C GLN A 289 -3.50 -15.01 23.54
N LEU A 290 -4.83 -15.04 23.45
CA LEU A 290 -5.63 -13.92 23.95
C LEU A 290 -5.28 -13.83 25.44
N HIS A 291 -4.85 -12.66 25.91
CA HIS A 291 -4.68 -12.48 27.35
C HIS A 291 -6.03 -12.84 27.95
N LYS A 292 -6.14 -13.96 28.67
CA LYS A 292 -7.24 -14.15 29.60
C LYS A 292 -7.20 -12.87 30.42
N GLN A 293 -8.23 -12.04 30.31
CA GLN A 293 -8.38 -10.90 31.20
C GLN A 293 -8.29 -11.51 32.59
N SER A 294 -7.10 -11.43 33.19
CA SER A 294 -6.90 -11.81 34.57
C SER A 294 -7.89 -10.90 35.28
N HIS A 295 -8.92 -11.48 35.88
CA HIS A 295 -9.88 -10.73 36.68
C HIS A 295 -9.18 -9.83 37.72
N GLY A 296 -7.92 -10.13 38.06
CA GLY A 296 -7.08 -9.30 38.94
C GLY A 296 -6.56 -7.97 38.34
N THR A 297 -6.31 -7.84 37.03
CA THR A 297 -5.80 -6.57 36.47
C THR A 297 -6.87 -5.52 36.25
N ASN A 298 -8.14 -5.93 36.09
CA ASN A 298 -9.26 -4.98 36.08
C ASN A 298 -9.42 -4.31 37.44
N LEU A 299 -9.19 -5.03 38.55
CA LEU A 299 -9.20 -4.43 39.88
C LEU A 299 -8.10 -3.38 40.04
N ALA A 300 -6.87 -3.65 39.59
CA ALA A 300 -5.77 -2.67 39.69
C ALA A 300 -5.97 -1.44 38.80
N TYR A 301 -6.52 -1.61 37.59
CA TYR A 301 -6.84 -0.49 36.72
C TYR A 301 -8.04 0.32 37.23
N GLN A 302 -9.11 -0.36 37.67
CA GLN A 302 -10.27 0.28 38.29
C GLN A 302 -9.88 1.00 39.59
N GLU A 303 -8.99 0.44 40.41
CA GLU A 303 -8.47 1.09 41.61
C GLU A 303 -7.67 2.34 41.25
N LYS A 304 -6.86 2.31 40.19
CA LYS A 304 -6.09 3.47 39.73
C LYS A 304 -7.00 4.56 39.16
N GLU A 305 -8.02 4.19 38.40
CA GLU A 305 -9.03 5.12 37.88
C GLU A 305 -9.88 5.72 39.01
N LEU A 306 -10.27 4.91 40.00
CA LEU A 306 -11.00 5.35 41.17
C LEU A 306 -10.18 6.34 42.01
N LYS A 307 -8.89 6.03 42.26
CA LYS A 307 -7.96 6.94 42.95
C LYS A 307 -7.78 8.26 42.21
N ALA A 308 -7.69 8.22 40.87
CA ALA A 308 -7.60 9.44 40.06
C ALA A 308 -8.88 10.28 40.13
N LYS A 309 -10.08 9.66 40.09
CA LYS A 309 -11.37 10.36 40.26
C LYS A 309 -11.49 10.99 41.64
N GLN A 310 -11.13 10.26 42.70
CA GLN A 310 -11.14 10.77 44.08
C GLN A 310 -10.19 11.97 44.24
N HIS A 311 -8.98 11.89 43.67
CA HIS A 311 -8.03 13.00 43.71
C HIS A 311 -8.54 14.24 42.97
N ALA A 312 -9.11 14.06 41.77
CA ALA A 312 -9.70 15.16 41.01
C ALA A 312 -10.89 15.81 41.73
N GLU A 313 -11.74 15.02 42.39
CA GLU A 313 -12.85 15.52 43.19
C GLU A 313 -12.35 16.29 44.42
N GLY A 314 -11.30 15.80 45.08
CA GLY A 314 -10.63 16.52 46.18
C GLY A 314 -10.11 17.89 45.74
N LEU A 315 -9.45 17.97 44.59
CA LEU A 315 -8.99 19.25 44.03
C LEU A 315 -10.15 20.22 43.74
N ARG A 316 -11.27 19.72 43.21
CA ARG A 316 -12.47 20.55 42.98
C ARG A 316 -13.05 21.11 44.28
N ARG A 317 -13.10 20.29 45.34
CA ARG A 317 -13.58 20.75 46.66
C ARG A 317 -12.69 21.83 47.26
N VAL A 318 -11.36 21.66 47.18
CA VAL A 318 -10.39 22.68 47.63
C VAL A 318 -10.56 23.98 46.84
N GLN A 319 -10.75 23.88 45.53
CA GLN A 319 -10.93 25.05 44.68
C GLN A 319 -12.26 25.76 44.97
N ALA A 320 -13.35 25.03 45.21
CA ALA A 320 -14.63 25.60 45.62
C ALA A 320 -14.55 26.32 46.99
N ALA A 321 -13.86 25.73 47.98
CA ALA A 321 -13.68 26.35 49.29
C ALA A 321 -12.88 27.66 49.22
N LYS A 322 -11.86 27.73 48.35
CA LYS A 322 -11.11 28.96 48.10
C LYS A 322 -11.99 30.07 47.52
N VAL A 323 -12.94 29.73 46.65
CA VAL A 323 -13.89 30.71 46.09
C VAL A 323 -14.81 31.25 47.19
N VAL A 324 -15.35 30.38 48.05
CA VAL A 324 -16.23 30.81 49.17
C VAL A 324 -15.50 31.74 50.14
N LEU A 325 -14.26 31.41 50.53
CA LEU A 325 -13.45 32.27 51.41
C LEU A 325 -13.09 33.62 50.79
N ALA A 326 -12.93 33.69 49.46
CA ALA A 326 -12.65 34.95 48.77
C ALA A 326 -13.90 35.85 48.62
N THR A 327 -15.09 35.31 48.85
CA THR A 327 -16.37 36.03 48.76
C THR A 327 -16.94 36.46 50.12
N GLN A 328 -16.22 36.19 51.22
CA GLN A 328 -16.52 36.66 52.58
C GLN A 328 -15.59 37.81 52.94
#